data_AF-A0A5J5F5V4-F1
#
_entry.id   AF-A0A5J5F5V4-F1
#
_cell.length_a   1.000
_cell.length_b   1.000
_cell.length_c   1.000
_cell.angle_alpha   90.00
_cell.angle_beta   90.00
_cell.angle_gamma   90.00
#
_symmetry.space_group_name_H-M   'P 1'
#
loop_
_entity.id
_entity.type
_entity.pdbx_description
1 polymer ?
#
loop_
_entity_poly.entity_id
_entity_poly.type
_entity_poly.pdbx_seq_one_letter_code
_entity_poly.pdbx_strand_id
1 'polypeptide(L)'
;MTYQLQLGVGEKVYGLGERFGPFIKNGQSVEIWNEDGGTSSEMAYKNVPFYITSNNYGIFLPTAGLVCYEIQSERTTRVNITVPGEAMSMMLIYGRTPTEIIQRYGRITGTPALVPPWTFGLWLTTSSLTNYDEQTVNGFLDGMNERKISLSVFHLDRFWMKGFQWCVENRRGFKAILAMLLAGFFPPGCRRLSRGRRNKSC
;
A
#
# COMPACT_ATOMS: atom_id res chain seq x y z
N MET A 1 19.59 6.52 -19.80
CA MET A 1 19.74 8.00 -19.71
C MET A 1 19.96 8.45 -18.27
N THR A 2 20.67 9.57 -18.08
CA THR A 2 20.87 10.21 -16.77
C THR A 2 20.47 11.68 -16.83
N TYR A 3 19.85 12.17 -15.76
CA TYR A 3 19.44 13.56 -15.60
C TYR A 3 19.76 14.06 -14.19
N GLN A 4 19.99 15.36 -14.02
CA GLN A 4 20.34 15.93 -12.72
C GLN A 4 19.55 17.19 -12.45
N LEU A 5 18.94 17.26 -11.27
CA LEU A 5 18.22 18.43 -10.78
C LEU A 5 18.98 19.04 -9.60
N GLN A 6 19.22 20.35 -9.64
CA GLN A 6 19.87 21.05 -8.55
C GLN A 6 18.89 21.28 -7.39
N LEU A 7 19.37 21.09 -6.17
CA LEU A 7 18.64 21.41 -4.94
C LEU A 7 19.18 22.72 -4.36
N GLY A 8 18.26 23.53 -3.81
CA GLY A 8 18.58 24.72 -3.05
C GLY A 8 19.22 24.43 -1.70
N VAL A 9 19.76 25.46 -1.05
CA VAL A 9 20.33 25.36 0.30
C VAL A 9 19.24 24.93 1.27
N GLY A 10 19.49 23.84 2.00
CA GLY A 10 18.55 23.30 2.98
C GLY A 10 17.31 22.60 2.40
N GLU A 11 17.18 22.52 1.07
CA GLU A 11 16.05 21.89 0.42
C GLU A 11 15.97 20.39 0.75
N LYS A 12 14.78 19.95 1.19
CA LYS A 12 14.52 18.58 1.61
C LYS A 12 13.66 17.85 0.59
N VAL A 13 13.91 16.56 0.38
CA VAL A 13 13.20 15.69 -0.56
C VAL A 13 12.42 14.62 0.21
N TYR A 14 11.19 14.33 -0.24
CA TYR A 14 10.24 13.40 0.39
C TYR A 14 9.50 12.57 -0.67
N GLY A 15 9.00 11.39 -0.28
CA GLY A 15 8.17 10.54 -1.15
C GLY A 15 8.90 9.28 -1.60
N LEU A 16 8.81 8.97 -2.89
CA LEU A 16 9.35 7.77 -3.54
C LEU A 16 8.65 6.45 -3.18
N GLY A 17 7.38 6.56 -2.78
CA GLY A 17 6.53 5.42 -2.40
C GLY A 17 6.58 5.10 -0.91
N GLU A 18 6.29 3.84 -0.58
CA GLU A 18 6.37 3.29 0.78
C GLU A 18 7.84 2.99 1.12
N ARG A 19 8.40 3.66 2.12
CA ARG A 19 9.81 3.50 2.51
C ARG A 19 9.94 3.42 4.03
N PHE A 20 10.91 2.62 4.51
CA PHE A 20 11.06 2.31 5.93
C PHE A 20 12.26 2.99 6.61
N GLY A 21 13.15 3.59 5.83
CA GLY A 21 14.25 4.41 6.34
C GLY A 21 13.84 5.85 6.71
N PRO A 22 14.81 6.77 6.86
CA PRO A 22 14.54 8.16 7.20
C PRO A 22 13.54 8.82 6.23
N PHE A 23 12.63 9.62 6.80
CA PHE A 23 11.57 10.28 6.04
C PHE A 23 12.11 11.27 5.00
N ILE A 24 13.14 12.05 5.38
CA ILE A 24 13.89 12.94 4.48
C ILE A 24 14.85 12.10 3.63
N LYS A 25 14.76 12.22 2.31
CA LYS A 25 15.51 11.39 1.35
C LYS A 25 16.90 11.90 0.99
N ASN A 26 17.25 13.11 1.43
CA ASN A 26 18.60 13.64 1.30
C ASN A 26 19.64 12.69 1.93
N GLY A 27 20.68 12.38 1.18
CA GLY A 27 21.72 11.39 1.50
C GLY A 27 21.40 9.95 1.09
N GLN A 28 20.25 9.66 0.49
CA GLN A 28 19.82 8.29 0.16
C GLN A 28 19.92 8.00 -1.34
N SER A 29 20.36 6.78 -1.65
CA SER A 29 20.16 6.13 -2.94
C SER A 29 18.86 5.34 -2.90
N VAL A 30 17.99 5.51 -3.89
CA VAL A 30 16.66 4.90 -3.90
C VAL A 30 16.35 4.32 -5.27
N GLU A 31 16.12 3.01 -5.32
CA GLU A 31 15.63 2.33 -6.51
C GLU A 31 14.11 2.22 -6.48
N ILE A 32 13.46 2.55 -7.61
CA ILE A 32 12.04 2.32 -7.84
C ILE A 32 11.91 0.95 -8.49
N TRP A 33 11.84 -0.09 -7.64
CA TRP A 33 11.63 -1.46 -8.06
C TRP A 33 10.88 -2.24 -6.96
N ASN A 34 9.78 -2.89 -7.30
CA ASN A 34 8.96 -3.59 -6.31
C ASN A 34 9.63 -4.91 -5.90
N GLU A 35 9.95 -5.03 -4.62
CA GLU A 35 10.64 -6.17 -4.04
C GLU A 35 10.01 -6.59 -2.72
N ASP A 36 10.09 -7.89 -2.42
CA ASP A 36 9.62 -8.48 -1.17
C ASP A 36 10.79 -8.55 -0.16
N GLY A 37 11.14 -7.40 0.40
CA GLY A 37 12.25 -7.26 1.35
C GLY A 37 11.83 -7.03 2.82
N GLY A 38 10.55 -7.20 3.14
CA GLY A 38 10.00 -6.85 4.45
C GLY A 38 9.94 -5.34 4.69
N THR A 39 9.87 -4.94 5.96
CA THR A 39 9.73 -3.53 6.38
C THR A 39 10.95 -3.00 7.14
N SER A 40 12.08 -3.72 7.05
CA SER A 40 13.31 -3.43 7.81
C SER A 40 14.53 -3.31 6.89
N SER A 41 14.30 -3.09 5.59
CA SER A 41 15.31 -2.90 4.56
C SER A 41 15.00 -1.66 3.72
N GLU A 42 15.88 -1.33 2.80
CA GLU A 42 15.72 -0.29 1.78
C GLU A 42 14.71 -0.66 0.67
N MET A 43 14.46 -1.96 0.51
CA MET A 43 13.49 -2.51 -0.43
C MET A 43 12.08 -2.06 -0.08
N ALA A 44 11.21 -2.01 -1.09
CA ALA A 44 9.83 -1.59 -0.91
C ALA A 44 8.87 -2.40 -1.79
N TYR A 45 7.68 -2.67 -1.26
CA TYR A 45 6.60 -3.30 -2.01
C TYR A 45 5.91 -2.31 -2.96
N LYS A 46 5.89 -1.03 -2.61
CA LYS A 46 5.11 0.02 -3.28
C LYS A 46 6.02 1.19 -3.65
N ASN A 47 6.71 1.04 -4.77
CA ASN A 47 7.58 2.08 -5.29
C ASN A 47 6.79 3.03 -6.17
N VAL A 48 7.00 4.33 -5.99
CA VAL A 48 6.36 5.36 -6.82
C VAL A 48 7.44 6.32 -7.27
N PRO A 49 7.69 6.52 -8.58
CA PRO A 49 8.69 7.45 -9.10
C PRO A 49 8.20 8.91 -9.01
N PHE A 50 7.78 9.31 -7.81
CA PHE A 50 7.27 10.64 -7.47
C PHE A 50 7.87 11.09 -6.14
N TYR A 51 8.48 12.27 -6.15
CA TYR A 51 8.93 12.94 -4.94
C TYR A 51 8.46 14.39 -4.92
N ILE A 52 8.38 14.96 -3.71
CA ILE A 52 8.14 16.39 -3.48
C ILE A 52 9.30 16.99 -2.72
N THR A 53 9.49 18.30 -2.84
CA THR A 53 10.52 19.01 -2.09
C THR A 53 9.95 20.05 -1.16
N SER A 54 10.74 20.48 -0.18
CA SER A 54 10.41 21.60 0.71
C SER A 54 10.38 22.95 -0.01
N ASN A 55 10.75 23.00 -1.30
CA ASN A 55 10.72 24.19 -2.13
C ASN A 55 9.48 24.22 -3.07
N ASN A 56 8.39 23.56 -2.65
CA ASN A 56 7.06 23.72 -3.25
C ASN A 56 6.93 23.22 -4.70
N TYR A 57 7.67 22.18 -5.07
CA TYR A 57 7.45 21.43 -6.30
C TYR A 57 7.61 19.92 -6.07
N GLY A 58 6.99 19.13 -6.96
CA GLY A 58 7.19 17.70 -7.08
C GLY A 58 7.66 17.32 -8.46
N ILE A 59 8.34 16.18 -8.56
CA ILE A 59 8.83 15.60 -9.79
C ILE A 59 8.24 14.20 -9.92
N PHE A 60 7.52 13.96 -11.00
CA PHE A 60 6.95 12.67 -11.34
C PHE A 60 7.53 12.16 -12.65
N LEU A 61 8.01 10.91 -12.67
CA LEU A 61 8.44 10.22 -13.88
C LEU A 61 7.37 9.17 -14.24
N PRO A 62 6.53 9.40 -15.26
CA PRO A 62 5.49 8.45 -15.68
C PRO A 62 6.11 7.25 -16.42
N THR A 63 6.83 6.40 -15.70
CA THR A 63 7.42 5.17 -16.21
C THR A 63 7.12 4.00 -15.27
N ALA A 64 6.93 2.82 -15.86
CA ALA A 64 6.83 1.55 -15.13
C ALA A 64 8.17 0.81 -15.05
N GLY A 65 9.21 1.31 -15.73
CA GLY A 65 10.55 0.74 -15.69
C GLY A 65 11.33 1.13 -14.43
N LEU A 66 12.50 0.54 -14.27
CA LEU A 66 13.44 0.87 -13.20
C LEU A 66 13.82 2.36 -13.24
N VAL A 67 13.81 3.01 -12.08
CA VAL A 67 14.35 4.35 -11.90
C VAL A 67 15.27 4.33 -10.68
N CYS A 68 16.50 4.78 -10.87
CA CYS A 68 17.47 4.93 -9.78
C CYS A 68 17.61 6.42 -9.44
N TYR A 69 17.45 6.75 -8.16
CA TYR A 69 17.64 8.11 -7.63
C TYR A 69 18.85 8.14 -6.70
N GLU A 70 19.73 9.12 -6.91
CA GLU A 70 20.81 9.47 -5.98
C GLU A 70 20.52 10.88 -5.44
N ILE A 71 20.01 10.97 -4.21
CA ILE A 71 19.46 12.21 -3.66
C ILE A 71 20.48 12.78 -2.68
N GLN A 72 21.41 13.61 -3.17
CA GLN A 72 22.57 14.08 -2.40
C GLN A 72 23.49 12.98 -1.85
N SER A 73 23.33 11.73 -2.28
CA SER A 73 24.20 10.58 -1.95
C SER A 73 25.49 10.58 -2.76
N GLU A 74 25.41 10.93 -4.05
CA GLU A 74 26.59 11.05 -4.93
C GLU A 74 27.06 12.50 -5.06
N ARG A 75 26.14 13.42 -5.39
CA ARG A 75 26.41 14.86 -5.51
C ARG A 75 25.57 15.63 -4.51
N THR A 76 26.22 16.21 -3.50
CA THR A 76 25.57 16.85 -2.33
C THR A 76 24.67 18.04 -2.66
N THR A 77 24.62 18.52 -3.91
CA THR A 77 23.78 19.64 -4.35
C THR A 77 22.69 19.23 -5.33
N ARG A 78 22.48 17.93 -5.58
CA ARG A 78 21.62 17.45 -6.67
C ARG A 78 20.80 16.21 -6.31
N VAL A 79 19.72 16.01 -7.06
CA VAL A 79 19.11 14.71 -7.28
C VAL A 79 19.58 14.22 -8.65
N ASN A 80 20.35 13.14 -8.68
CA ASN A 80 20.68 12.45 -9.93
C ASN A 80 19.63 11.36 -10.17
N ILE A 81 19.18 11.24 -11.42
CA ILE A 81 18.14 10.32 -11.84
C ILE A 81 18.69 9.51 -13.01
N THR A 82 18.59 8.19 -12.93
CA THR A 82 18.95 7.28 -14.01
C THR A 82 17.76 6.41 -14.37
N VAL A 83 17.44 6.37 -15.67
CA VAL A 83 16.39 5.52 -16.24
C VAL A 83 17.00 4.74 -17.39
N PRO A 84 16.95 3.40 -17.39
CA PRO A 84 17.35 2.61 -18.54
C PRO A 84 16.47 2.92 -19.76
N GLY A 85 17.11 3.13 -20.91
CA GLY A 85 16.42 3.47 -22.16
C GLY A 85 16.93 4.77 -22.81
N GLU A 86 16.31 5.07 -23.96
CA GLU A 86 16.69 6.15 -24.88
C GLU A 86 15.88 7.43 -24.72
N ALA A 87 14.76 7.37 -24.00
CA ALA A 87 13.89 8.52 -23.73
C ALA A 87 13.43 8.52 -22.26
N MET A 88 13.23 9.72 -21.71
CA MET A 88 12.69 9.92 -20.37
C MET A 88 11.67 11.06 -20.40
N SER A 89 10.49 10.82 -19.84
CA SER A 89 9.50 11.86 -19.57
C SER A 89 9.54 12.23 -18.09
N MET A 90 9.46 13.53 -17.80
CA MET A 90 9.47 14.06 -16.44
C MET A 90 8.46 15.20 -16.34
N MET A 91 7.66 15.19 -15.28
CA MET A 91 6.65 16.20 -15.00
C MET A 91 7.02 16.97 -13.74
N LEU A 92 7.14 18.29 -13.86
CA LEU A 92 7.23 19.20 -12.72
C LEU A 92 5.84 19.62 -12.29
N ILE A 93 5.54 19.41 -11.01
CA ILE A 93 4.25 19.70 -10.39
C ILE A 93 4.49 20.75 -9.31
N TYR A 94 4.30 22.02 -9.65
CA TYR A 94 4.36 23.10 -8.67
C TYR A 94 3.11 23.10 -7.76
N GLY A 95 3.19 23.67 -6.57
CA GLY A 95 2.05 23.98 -5.69
C GLY A 95 2.50 24.84 -4.51
N ARG A 96 1.66 25.78 -4.05
CA ARG A 96 2.03 26.69 -2.94
C ARG A 96 2.25 25.97 -1.61
N THR A 97 1.70 24.76 -1.50
CA THR A 97 1.83 23.86 -0.36
C THR A 97 2.03 22.43 -0.83
N PRO A 98 2.61 21.53 -0.01
CA PRO A 98 2.68 20.10 -0.30
C PRO A 98 1.31 19.48 -0.65
N THR A 99 0.25 19.93 0.00
CA THR A 99 -1.12 19.46 -0.26
C THR A 99 -1.58 19.81 -1.67
N GLU A 100 -1.29 21.02 -2.18
CA GLU A 100 -1.61 21.37 -3.57
C GLU A 100 -0.87 20.49 -4.58
N ILE A 101 0.40 20.18 -4.30
CA ILE A 101 1.22 19.31 -5.16
C ILE A 101 0.60 17.91 -5.22
N ILE A 102 0.24 17.33 -4.07
CA ILE A 102 -0.40 16.01 -3.99
C ILE A 102 -1.77 16.00 -4.69
N GLN A 103 -2.58 17.06 -4.54
CA GLN A 103 -3.86 17.17 -5.22
C GLN A 103 -3.70 17.23 -6.75
N ARG A 104 -2.71 18.00 -7.25
CA ARG A 104 -2.41 18.08 -8.69
C ARG A 104 -1.88 16.76 -9.22
N TYR A 105 -0.99 16.10 -8.47
CA TYR A 105 -0.51 14.75 -8.77
C TYR A 105 -1.69 13.76 -8.86
N GLY A 106 -2.60 13.77 -7.88
CA GLY A 106 -3.80 12.92 -7.88
C GLY A 106 -4.76 13.20 -9.04
N ARG A 107 -4.82 14.42 -9.59
CA ARG A 107 -5.60 14.69 -10.81
C ARG A 107 -4.98 14.03 -12.06
N ILE A 108 -3.67 13.80 -12.06
CA ILE A 108 -2.94 13.17 -13.16
C ILE A 108 -3.00 11.64 -13.02
N THR A 109 -2.80 11.12 -11.80
CA THR A 109 -2.63 9.67 -11.56
C THR A 109 -3.85 8.97 -10.98
N GLY A 110 -4.90 9.72 -10.63
CA GLY A 110 -6.10 9.22 -9.95
C GLY A 110 -6.13 9.61 -8.47
N THR A 111 -7.32 10.02 -8.01
CA THR A 111 -7.57 10.37 -6.61
C THR A 111 -7.98 9.13 -5.82
N PRO A 112 -7.50 8.96 -4.57
CA PRO A 112 -7.93 7.85 -3.71
C PRO A 112 -9.45 7.79 -3.56
N ALA A 113 -10.03 6.59 -3.67
CA ALA A 113 -11.45 6.39 -3.48
C ALA A 113 -11.83 6.51 -2.00
N LEU A 114 -13.03 7.02 -1.72
CA LEU A 114 -13.62 6.96 -0.38
C LEU A 114 -13.99 5.51 -0.06
N VAL A 115 -13.39 4.96 1.00
CA VAL A 115 -13.69 3.61 1.48
C VAL A 115 -14.92 3.60 2.39
N PRO A 116 -15.69 2.50 2.47
CA PRO A 116 -16.85 2.40 3.34
C PRO A 116 -16.51 2.65 4.83
N PRO A 117 -17.36 3.33 5.62
CA PRO A 117 -17.02 3.71 7.01
C PRO A 117 -16.59 2.55 7.93
N TRP A 118 -17.15 1.36 7.74
CA TRP A 118 -16.81 0.18 8.56
C TRP A 118 -15.36 -0.29 8.39
N THR A 119 -14.66 0.11 7.31
CA THR A 119 -13.26 -0.28 7.10
C THR A 119 -12.31 0.41 8.08
N PHE A 120 -12.73 1.52 8.69
CA PHE A 120 -11.94 2.26 9.68
C PHE A 120 -12.01 1.64 11.09
N GLY A 121 -12.87 0.64 11.31
CA GLY A 121 -12.94 -0.08 12.59
C GLY A 121 -11.78 -1.05 12.80
N LEU A 122 -11.81 -1.81 13.91
CA LEU A 122 -10.74 -2.75 14.25
C LEU A 122 -10.77 -3.98 13.32
N TRP A 123 -9.58 -4.41 12.89
CA TRP A 123 -9.36 -5.64 12.12
C TRP A 123 -8.67 -6.69 12.99
N LEU A 124 -9.17 -7.92 12.94
CA LEU A 124 -8.56 -9.09 13.55
C LEU A 124 -8.31 -10.14 12.47
N THR A 125 -7.23 -10.89 12.56
CA THR A 125 -6.88 -11.91 11.57
C THR A 125 -6.78 -13.29 12.22
N THR A 126 -6.85 -14.35 11.42
CA THR A 126 -6.51 -15.70 11.88
C THR A 126 -5.05 -15.87 12.29
N SER A 127 -4.19 -14.87 12.05
CA SER A 127 -2.74 -14.99 11.98
C SER A 127 -2.25 -15.88 10.81
N SER A 128 -0.93 -15.93 10.61
CA SER A 128 -0.35 -16.41 9.35
C SER A 128 -0.13 -17.93 9.26
N LEU A 129 0.67 -18.50 10.18
CA LEU A 129 1.01 -19.94 10.21
C LEU A 129 0.25 -20.72 11.28
N THR A 130 -0.75 -20.09 11.88
CA THR A 130 -1.63 -20.70 12.87
C THR A 130 -2.58 -21.69 12.21
N ASN A 131 -2.89 -22.76 12.93
CA ASN A 131 -4.01 -23.60 12.57
C ASN A 131 -5.29 -22.89 12.99
N TYR A 132 -6.27 -22.84 12.10
CA TYR A 132 -7.58 -22.30 12.41
C TYR A 132 -8.67 -23.07 11.69
N ASP A 133 -9.84 -23.07 12.32
CA ASP A 133 -11.08 -23.61 11.82
C ASP A 133 -12.23 -22.74 12.36
N GLU A 134 -13.47 -23.17 12.15
CA GLU A 134 -14.67 -22.49 12.63
C GLU A 134 -14.66 -22.26 14.15
N GLN A 135 -14.26 -23.26 14.93
CA GLN A 135 -14.25 -23.16 16.39
C GLN A 135 -13.23 -22.12 16.87
N THR A 136 -12.05 -22.12 16.25
CA THR A 136 -11.00 -21.14 16.54
C THR A 136 -11.46 -19.71 16.24
N VAL A 137 -12.09 -19.51 15.08
CA VAL A 137 -12.62 -18.20 14.69
C VAL A 137 -13.73 -17.73 15.63
N ASN A 138 -14.71 -18.58 15.93
CA ASN A 138 -15.80 -18.23 16.83
C ASN A 138 -15.27 -17.93 18.24
N GLY A 139 -14.29 -18.69 18.74
CA GLY A 139 -13.66 -18.41 20.02
C GLY A 139 -13.01 -17.02 20.10
N PHE A 140 -12.38 -16.54 19.02
CA PHE A 140 -11.89 -15.16 18.95
C PHE A 140 -13.03 -14.13 18.95
N LEU A 141 -14.09 -14.37 18.18
CA LEU A 141 -15.24 -13.46 18.09
C LEU A 141 -16.00 -13.36 19.42
N ASP A 142 -16.31 -14.50 20.03
CA ASP A 142 -16.96 -14.58 21.33
C ASP A 142 -16.10 -13.92 22.40
N GLY A 143 -14.80 -14.18 22.40
CA GLY A 143 -13.87 -13.56 23.35
C GLY A 143 -13.82 -12.03 23.23
N MET A 144 -13.89 -11.48 22.01
CA MET A 144 -13.98 -10.04 21.78
C MET A 144 -15.30 -9.47 22.30
N ASN A 145 -16.41 -10.17 22.04
CA ASN A 145 -17.75 -9.78 22.49
C ASN A 145 -17.89 -9.80 24.02
N GLU A 146 -17.42 -10.87 24.68
CA GLU A 146 -17.38 -11.00 26.14
C GLU A 146 -16.61 -9.86 26.81
N ARG A 147 -15.51 -9.44 26.19
CA ARG A 147 -14.66 -8.33 26.66
C ARG A 147 -15.17 -6.95 26.23
N LYS A 148 -16.31 -6.89 25.54
CA LYS A 148 -16.92 -5.67 24.99
C LYS A 148 -15.97 -4.88 24.06
N ILE A 149 -15.12 -5.58 23.31
CA ILE A 149 -14.22 -4.98 22.33
C ILE A 149 -14.91 -4.99 20.96
N SER A 150 -15.20 -3.80 20.42
CA SER A 150 -15.86 -3.67 19.12
C SER A 150 -14.93 -4.06 17.98
N LEU A 151 -15.26 -5.17 17.30
CA LEU A 151 -14.57 -5.63 16.11
C LEU A 151 -15.39 -5.32 14.85
N SER A 152 -14.73 -4.85 13.78
CA SER A 152 -15.41 -4.52 12.51
C SER A 152 -15.03 -5.42 11.34
N VAL A 153 -13.81 -5.95 11.31
CA VAL A 153 -13.41 -6.85 10.22
C VAL A 153 -12.66 -8.04 10.78
N PHE A 154 -13.02 -9.23 10.33
CA PHE A 154 -12.23 -10.43 10.55
C PHE A 154 -11.64 -10.92 9.23
N HIS A 155 -10.32 -11.08 9.18
CA HIS A 155 -9.57 -11.47 8.00
C HIS A 155 -9.08 -12.92 8.11
N LEU A 156 -9.32 -13.71 7.07
CA LEU A 156 -8.78 -15.06 6.93
C LEU A 156 -7.49 -15.03 6.10
N ASP A 157 -6.38 -15.43 6.71
CA ASP A 157 -5.05 -15.50 6.07
C ASP A 157 -4.95 -16.76 5.17
N ARG A 158 -3.79 -17.06 4.61
CA ARG A 158 -3.54 -18.01 3.50
C ARG A 158 -4.26 -19.38 3.56
N PHE A 159 -4.44 -19.99 4.73
CA PHE A 159 -4.94 -21.37 4.88
C PHE A 159 -6.45 -21.58 4.71
N TRP A 160 -7.22 -20.54 4.37
CA TRP A 160 -8.62 -20.71 3.98
C TRP A 160 -8.72 -21.43 2.62
N MET A 161 -7.68 -21.28 1.79
CA MET A 161 -7.48 -22.03 0.56
C MET A 161 -6.70 -23.33 0.80
N LYS A 162 -6.85 -24.28 -0.11
CA LYS A 162 -5.94 -25.42 -0.20
C LYS A 162 -4.54 -24.94 -0.56
N GLY A 163 -3.52 -25.58 0.02
CA GLY A 163 -2.12 -25.24 -0.24
C GLY A 163 -1.81 -25.23 -1.73
N PHE A 164 -1.08 -24.20 -2.17
CA PHE A 164 -0.64 -23.99 -3.55
C PHE A 164 -1.77 -23.86 -4.60
N GLN A 165 -3.02 -23.63 -4.17
CA GLN A 165 -4.16 -23.47 -5.07
C GLN A 165 -4.80 -22.11 -4.86
N TRP A 166 -5.15 -21.44 -5.96
CA TRP A 166 -5.78 -20.14 -5.89
C TRP A 166 -7.30 -20.27 -5.96
N CYS A 167 -7.99 -19.60 -5.04
CA CYS A 167 -9.45 -19.57 -4.94
C CYS A 167 -10.11 -20.96 -4.79
N VAL A 168 -9.35 -21.98 -4.39
CA VAL A 168 -9.89 -23.31 -4.08
C VAL A 168 -9.97 -23.45 -2.57
N GLU A 169 -11.19 -23.56 -2.08
CA GLU A 169 -11.46 -23.59 -0.66
C GLU A 169 -11.00 -24.90 0.00
N ASN A 170 -10.40 -24.76 1.17
CA ASN A 170 -10.09 -25.90 2.03
C ASN A 170 -11.34 -26.26 2.84
N ARG A 171 -11.63 -27.56 3.03
CA ARG A 171 -12.79 -28.00 3.85
C ARG A 171 -12.75 -27.42 5.28
N ARG A 172 -11.57 -27.11 5.81
CA ARG A 172 -11.39 -26.44 7.11
C ARG A 172 -11.74 -24.93 7.04
N GLY A 173 -11.31 -24.24 5.99
CA GLY A 173 -11.65 -22.84 5.73
C GLY A 173 -13.13 -22.62 5.42
N PHE A 174 -13.76 -23.57 4.72
CA PHE A 174 -15.19 -23.54 4.37
C PHE A 174 -16.09 -23.42 5.59
N LYS A 175 -15.79 -24.18 6.65
CA LYS A 175 -16.57 -24.12 7.89
C LYS A 175 -16.43 -22.75 8.58
N ALA A 176 -15.23 -22.18 8.62
CA ALA A 176 -15.01 -20.84 9.19
C ALA A 176 -15.69 -19.72 8.37
N ILE A 177 -15.63 -19.80 7.04
CA ILE A 177 -16.31 -18.86 6.14
C ILE A 177 -17.82 -18.97 6.30
N LEU A 178 -18.35 -20.20 6.36
CA LEU A 178 -19.78 -20.45 6.54
C LEU A 178 -20.27 -20.02 7.93
N ALA A 179 -19.48 -20.19 8.99
CA ALA A 179 -19.78 -19.70 10.33
C ALA A 179 -19.93 -18.18 10.38
N MET A 180 -19.00 -17.45 9.76
CA MET A 180 -19.11 -15.99 9.63
C MET A 180 -20.35 -15.56 8.83
N LEU A 181 -20.78 -16.37 7.85
CA LEU A 181 -21.96 -16.11 7.02
C LEU A 181 -23.28 -16.46 7.73
N LEU A 182 -23.31 -17.55 8.49
CA LEU A 182 -24.50 -18.08 9.16
C LEU A 182 -24.75 -17.45 10.53
N ALA A 183 -23.70 -17.09 11.25
CA ALA A 183 -23.82 -16.61 12.62
C ALA A 183 -24.31 -15.15 12.69
N GLY A 184 -24.58 -14.48 11.57
CA GLY A 184 -25.18 -13.15 11.56
C GLY A 184 -24.37 -12.11 12.35
N PHE A 185 -23.08 -12.36 12.59
CA PHE A 185 -22.14 -11.53 13.36
C PHE A 185 -21.68 -10.30 12.58
N PHE A 186 -22.64 -9.63 11.96
CA PHE A 186 -22.54 -8.23 11.67
C PHE A 186 -23.54 -7.52 12.58
N PRO A 187 -23.10 -6.86 13.67
CA PRO A 187 -23.95 -5.84 14.30
C PRO A 187 -24.46 -4.90 13.19
N PRO A 188 -25.67 -4.33 13.30
CA PRO A 188 -26.24 -3.50 12.24
C PRO A 188 -25.21 -2.45 11.78
N GLY A 189 -24.66 -2.61 10.58
CA GLY A 189 -23.61 -1.73 10.02
C GLY A 189 -22.35 -2.40 9.49
N CYS A 190 -22.13 -3.69 9.74
CA CYS A 190 -20.90 -4.37 9.36
C CYS A 190 -21.11 -5.23 8.09
N ARG A 191 -20.22 -5.15 7.08
CA ARG A 191 -20.45 -5.74 5.74
C ARG A 191 -19.23 -6.37 5.09
N ARG A 192 -19.55 -7.31 4.19
CA ARG A 192 -18.66 -8.21 3.44
C ARG A 192 -17.86 -7.51 2.34
N LEU A 193 -16.59 -7.90 2.17
CA LEU A 193 -15.83 -7.75 0.92
C LEU A 193 -15.90 -9.08 0.15
N SER A 194 -16.84 -9.18 -0.79
CA SER A 194 -16.84 -10.23 -1.82
C SER A 194 -17.02 -9.57 -3.18
N ARG A 195 -16.06 -9.75 -4.09
CA ARG A 195 -16.25 -9.38 -5.51
C ARG A 195 -17.45 -10.17 -6.06
N GLY A 196 -18.57 -9.49 -6.22
CA GLY A 196 -19.77 -10.06 -6.81
C GLY A 196 -19.50 -10.40 -8.28
N ARG A 197 -19.63 -11.69 -8.64
CA ARG A 197 -19.96 -12.08 -10.01
C ARG A 197 -21.33 -11.47 -10.33
N ARG A 198 -21.36 -10.34 -11.03
CA ARG A 198 -22.53 -10.00 -11.83
C ARG A 198 -22.42 -10.79 -13.13
N ASN A 199 -23.27 -11.80 -13.27
CA ASN A 199 -23.66 -12.29 -14.58
C ASN A 199 -24.09 -11.07 -15.42
N LYS A 200 -23.41 -10.85 -16.53
CA LYS A 200 -23.98 -10.18 -17.69
C LYS A 200 -23.81 -11.12 -18.87
N SER A 201 -24.87 -11.86 -19.13
CA SER A 201 -25.21 -12.37 -20.45
C SER A 201 -25.54 -11.18 -21.35
N CYS A 202 -24.66 -10.95 -22.33
CA CYS A 202 -24.88 -10.54 -23.73
C CYS A 202 -23.49 -10.31 -24.34
#